data_AF-A0A1M6X078-F1
#
_entry.id   AF-A0A1M6X078-F1
#
_cell.length_a   1.000
_cell.length_b   1.000
_cell.length_c   1.000
_cell.angle_alpha   90.00
_cell.angle_beta   90.00
_cell.angle_gamma   90.00
#
_symmetry.space_group_name_H-M   'P 1'
#
loop_
_entity.id
_entity.type
_entity.pdbx_description
1 polymer ?
#
loop_
_entity_poly.entity_id
_entity_poly.type
_entity_poly.pdbx_seq_one_letter_code
_entity_poly.pdbx_strand_id
1 'polypeptide(L)'
;MDPSRDMPVEAPVDTLTYHQGWDRFPELTDREKVALCVVADICRQTLGMPFESHGTMGLTHGVSGDALRELLIFQGDYAELQRHLYAGTPRLTVRERVFGSLTADVLHGELDGAFAVHVSRALAIGATPDDVRAVIRFSGLFGAAEAWHGLRAAEQLLPATPGIADPFVA
;
A
#
# COMPACT_ATOMS: atom_id res chain seq x y z
N MET A 1 -29.40 6.56 -14.57
CA MET A 1 -27.94 6.75 -14.44
C MET A 1 -27.72 8.24 -14.38
N ASP A 2 -27.14 8.73 -13.28
CA ASP A 2 -26.84 10.14 -13.08
C ASP A 2 -25.49 10.45 -13.76
N PRO A 3 -25.45 11.27 -14.82
CA PRO A 3 -24.23 11.58 -15.57
C PRO A 3 -23.21 12.40 -14.77
N SER A 4 -23.56 12.89 -13.57
CA SER A 4 -22.61 13.61 -12.69
C SER A 4 -21.59 12.69 -12.00
N ARG A 5 -21.83 11.38 -11.96
CA ARG A 5 -20.92 10.40 -11.35
C ARG A 5 -19.70 10.04 -12.19
N ASP A 6 -19.74 10.33 -13.49
CA ASP A 6 -18.67 10.01 -14.45
C ASP A 6 -17.89 11.27 -14.90
N MET A 7 -18.16 12.44 -14.31
CA MET A 7 -17.35 13.63 -14.56
C MET A 7 -15.99 13.46 -13.85
N PRO A 8 -14.86 13.65 -14.55
CA PRO A 8 -13.57 13.74 -13.90
C PRO A 8 -13.60 14.92 -12.93
N VAL A 9 -13.40 14.67 -11.64
CA VAL A 9 -13.11 15.73 -10.69
C VAL A 9 -11.80 16.36 -11.14
N GLU A 10 -11.80 17.66 -11.47
CA GLU A 10 -10.55 18.36 -11.75
C GLU A 10 -9.67 18.28 -10.50
N ALA A 11 -8.57 17.53 -10.61
CA ALA A 11 -7.66 17.31 -9.51
C ALA A 11 -7.03 18.66 -9.10
N PRO A 12 -7.08 19.06 -7.83
CA PRO A 12 -6.41 20.28 -7.37
C PRO A 12 -4.93 20.21 -7.68
N VAL A 13 -4.33 21.35 -8.02
CA VAL A 13 -2.93 21.53 -8.47
C VAL A 13 -1.87 20.93 -7.52
N ASP A 14 -2.24 20.61 -6.27
CA ASP A 14 -1.43 19.87 -5.27
C ASP A 14 -1.18 18.39 -5.65
N THR A 15 -2.11 17.74 -6.36
CA THR A 15 -1.95 16.34 -6.79
C THR A 15 -0.73 16.11 -7.69
N LEU A 16 -0.28 17.13 -8.43
CA LEU A 16 0.93 17.05 -9.28
C LEU A 16 2.23 17.00 -8.48
N THR A 17 2.26 17.50 -7.25
CA THR A 17 3.42 17.39 -6.35
C THR A 17 3.49 16.03 -5.64
N TYR A 18 2.40 15.26 -5.62
CA TYR A 18 2.29 14.01 -4.86
C TYR A 18 2.99 12.81 -5.51
N HIS A 19 3.32 12.88 -6.79
CA HIS A 19 4.12 11.86 -7.49
C HIS A 19 5.63 12.06 -7.35
N GLN A 20 6.08 13.16 -6.75
CA GLN A 20 7.52 13.43 -6.62
C GLN A 20 8.18 12.33 -5.79
N GLY A 21 9.12 11.59 -6.40
CA GLY A 21 9.82 10.49 -5.76
C GLY A 21 9.22 9.11 -6.00
N TRP A 22 8.09 8.98 -6.72
CA TRP A 22 7.52 7.66 -7.08
C TRP A 22 8.40 6.86 -8.03
N ASP A 23 9.27 7.55 -8.76
CA ASP A 23 10.34 6.98 -9.59
C ASP A 23 11.35 6.17 -8.78
N ARG A 24 11.45 6.42 -7.47
CA ARG A 24 12.33 5.67 -6.54
C ARG A 24 11.77 4.32 -6.11
N PHE A 25 10.54 4.00 -6.53
CA PHE A 25 9.85 2.75 -6.21
C PHE A 25 9.40 2.05 -7.49
N PRO A 26 10.33 1.64 -8.37
CA PRO A 26 10.01 0.96 -9.61
C PRO A 26 9.38 -0.43 -9.40
N GLU A 27 9.52 -1.01 -8.21
CA GLU A 27 8.96 -2.31 -7.84
C GLU A 27 7.43 -2.26 -7.62
N LEU A 28 6.88 -1.05 -7.43
CA LEU A 28 5.46 -0.80 -7.23
C LEU A 28 4.87 -0.13 -8.47
N THR A 29 3.72 -0.62 -8.90
CA THR A 29 2.90 0.08 -9.89
C THR A 29 2.29 1.34 -9.29
N ASP A 30 1.95 2.31 -10.12
CA ASP A 30 1.29 3.53 -9.65
C ASP A 30 -0.05 3.22 -8.98
N ARG A 31 -0.78 2.21 -9.48
CA ARG A 31 -2.00 1.70 -8.87
C ARG A 31 -1.76 1.22 -7.43
N GLU A 32 -0.70 0.43 -7.21
CA GLU A 32 -0.33 -0.03 -5.87
C GLU A 32 0.08 1.15 -4.98
N LYS A 33 0.90 2.08 -5.48
CA LYS A 33 1.32 3.27 -4.72
C LYS A 33 0.12 4.07 -4.22
N VAL A 34 -0.89 4.32 -5.06
CA VAL A 34 -2.10 5.00 -4.62
C VAL A 34 -2.87 4.18 -3.58
N ALA A 35 -3.01 2.87 -3.79
CA ALA A 35 -3.68 2.01 -2.81
C ALA A 35 -2.97 2.09 -1.43
N LEU A 36 -1.64 2.13 -1.41
CA LEU A 36 -0.85 2.30 -0.20
C LEU A 36 -1.00 3.69 0.43
N CYS A 37 -1.11 4.76 -0.37
CA CYS A 37 -1.43 6.09 0.13
C CYS A 37 -2.77 6.10 0.88
N VAL A 38 -3.81 5.49 0.29
CA VAL A 38 -5.13 5.40 0.93
C VAL A 38 -5.07 4.58 2.22
N VAL A 39 -4.34 3.46 2.24
CA VAL A 39 -4.11 2.68 3.47
C VAL A 39 -3.39 3.53 4.52
N ALA A 40 -2.37 4.29 4.12
CA ALA A 40 -1.62 5.15 5.03
C ALA A 40 -2.50 6.25 5.63
N ASP A 41 -3.38 6.88 4.86
CA ASP A 41 -4.34 7.86 5.37
C ASP A 41 -5.27 7.25 6.42
N ILE A 42 -5.72 6.01 6.20
CA ILE A 42 -6.54 5.26 7.16
C ILE A 42 -5.74 5.00 8.44
N CYS A 43 -4.54 4.42 8.34
CA CYS A 43 -3.68 4.15 9.50
C CYS A 43 -3.34 5.42 10.30
N ARG A 44 -3.11 6.54 9.61
CA ARG A 44 -2.77 7.83 10.22
C ARG A 44 -4.00 8.68 10.58
N GLN A 45 -5.21 8.20 10.32
CA GLN A 45 -6.47 8.93 10.53
C GLN A 45 -6.49 10.31 9.82
N THR A 46 -5.85 10.40 8.66
CA THR A 46 -5.74 11.62 7.84
C THR A 46 -6.84 11.64 6.78
N LEU A 47 -8.11 11.62 7.22
CA LEU A 47 -9.28 11.44 6.36
C LEU A 47 -9.85 12.73 5.74
N GLY A 48 -9.05 13.80 5.74
CA GLY A 48 -9.39 15.09 5.13
C GLY A 48 -8.89 15.20 3.69
N MET A 49 -8.38 16.37 3.32
CA MET A 49 -7.88 16.66 1.97
C MET A 49 -6.88 15.61 1.42
N PRO A 50 -5.91 15.06 2.20
CA PRO A 50 -5.02 14.01 1.70
C PRO A 50 -5.76 12.76 1.22
N PHE A 51 -6.73 12.27 2.00
CA PHE A 51 -7.55 11.12 1.64
C PHE A 51 -8.42 11.37 0.40
N GLU A 52 -9.02 12.56 0.28
CA GLU A 52 -9.77 12.94 -0.91
C GLU A 52 -8.88 13.00 -2.16
N SER A 53 -7.67 13.53 -2.00
CA SER A 53 -6.65 13.63 -3.05
C SER A 53 -6.18 12.24 -3.50
N HIS A 54 -5.79 11.37 -2.57
CA HIS A 54 -5.36 10.00 -2.84
C HIS A 54 -6.50 9.15 -3.42
N GLY A 55 -7.73 9.30 -2.92
CA GLY A 55 -8.90 8.65 -3.51
C GLY A 55 -9.13 9.07 -4.96
N THR A 56 -9.05 10.38 -5.25
CA THR A 56 -9.18 10.93 -6.61
C THR A 56 -8.06 10.43 -7.54
N MET A 57 -6.82 10.47 -7.07
CA MET A 57 -5.66 9.93 -7.79
C MET A 57 -5.85 8.42 -8.05
N GLY A 58 -6.46 7.69 -7.12
CA GLY A 58 -6.74 6.27 -7.24
C GLY A 58 -7.59 5.97 -8.45
N LEU A 59 -8.66 6.75 -8.66
CA LEU A 59 -9.52 6.63 -9.85
C LEU A 59 -8.74 6.81 -11.15
N THR A 60 -7.78 7.73 -11.18
CA THR A 60 -6.92 7.99 -12.35
C THR A 60 -5.93 6.85 -12.62
N HIS A 61 -5.45 6.17 -11.58
CA HIS A 61 -4.56 5.00 -11.70
C HIS A 61 -5.32 3.65 -11.64
N GLY A 62 -6.65 3.68 -11.83
CA GLY A 62 -7.49 2.50 -11.98
C GLY A 62 -8.02 1.89 -10.69
N VAL A 63 -7.65 2.40 -9.51
CA VAL A 63 -8.27 2.01 -8.23
C VAL A 63 -9.71 2.52 -8.22
N SER A 64 -10.65 1.67 -8.62
CA SER A 64 -12.07 2.04 -8.72
C SER A 64 -12.66 2.40 -7.37
N GLY A 65 -13.79 3.13 -7.36
CA GLY A 65 -14.51 3.43 -6.11
C GLY A 65 -14.90 2.17 -5.31
N ASP A 66 -15.14 1.05 -5.99
CA ASP A 66 -15.39 -0.25 -5.32
C ASP A 66 -14.10 -0.83 -4.70
N ALA A 67 -12.95 -0.67 -5.35
CA ALA A 67 -11.66 -1.06 -4.79
C ALA A 67 -11.29 -0.20 -3.56
N LEU A 68 -11.59 1.10 -3.59
CA LEU A 68 -11.43 1.99 -2.42
C LEU A 68 -12.33 1.56 -1.27
N ARG A 69 -13.59 1.19 -1.55
CA ARG A 69 -14.49 0.64 -0.54
C ARG A 69 -13.98 -0.70 0.02
N GLU A 70 -13.44 -1.55 -0.84
CA GLU A 70 -12.80 -2.81 -0.42
C GLU A 70 -11.59 -2.55 0.50
N LEU A 71 -10.74 -1.55 0.20
CA LEU A 71 -9.62 -1.16 1.08
C LEU A 71 -10.10 -0.73 2.47
N LEU A 72 -11.11 0.14 2.54
CA LEU A 72 -11.69 0.58 3.81
C LEU A 72 -12.26 -0.59 4.63
N ILE A 73 -12.97 -1.50 3.97
CA ILE A 73 -13.56 -2.68 4.62
C ILE A 73 -12.47 -3.65 5.11
N PHE A 74 -11.42 -3.81 4.30
CA PHE A 74 -10.29 -4.68 4.61
C PHE A 74 -9.49 -4.14 5.80
N GLN A 75 -9.11 -2.86 5.76
CA GLN A 75 -8.32 -2.23 6.82
C GLN A 75 -9.10 -2.01 8.12
N GLY A 76 -10.42 -1.81 8.05
CA GLY A 76 -11.27 -1.71 9.24
C GLY A 76 -11.60 -3.03 9.92
N ASP A 77 -11.03 -4.15 9.47
CA ASP A 77 -11.29 -5.52 9.95
C ASP A 77 -12.78 -5.87 10.09
N TYR A 78 -13.61 -5.39 9.14
CA TYR A 78 -15.04 -5.69 9.15
C TYR A 78 -15.30 -7.10 8.59
N ALA A 79 -15.02 -8.12 9.39
CA ALA A 79 -15.02 -9.53 8.98
C ALA A 79 -16.30 -10.00 8.25
N GLU A 80 -17.49 -9.50 8.63
CA GLU A 80 -18.74 -9.82 7.94
C GLU A 80 -18.82 -9.21 6.53
N LEU A 81 -18.40 -7.95 6.39
CA LEU A 81 -18.36 -7.26 5.10
C LEU A 81 -17.25 -7.84 4.21
N GLN A 82 -16.09 -8.20 4.78
CA GLN A 82 -15.02 -8.88 4.06
C GLN A 82 -15.50 -10.22 3.48
N ARG A 83 -16.20 -11.05 4.27
CA ARG A 83 -16.78 -12.31 3.76
C ARG A 83 -17.75 -12.07 2.60
N HIS A 84 -18.55 -11.01 2.66
CA HIS A 84 -19.46 -10.65 1.57
C HIS A 84 -18.71 -10.22 0.30
N LEU A 85 -17.66 -9.41 0.44
CA LEU A 85 -16.80 -9.00 -0.69
C LEU A 85 -16.08 -10.20 -1.32
N TYR A 86 -15.55 -11.11 -0.51
CA TYR A 86 -14.87 -12.31 -0.99
C TYR A 86 -15.81 -13.35 -1.62
N ALA A 87 -17.11 -13.29 -1.34
CA ALA A 87 -18.11 -14.08 -2.06
C ALA A 87 -18.39 -13.51 -3.47
N GLY A 88 -18.04 -12.24 -3.72
CA GLY A 88 -18.11 -11.59 -5.03
C GLY A 88 -16.81 -11.70 -5.83
N THR A 89 -16.70 -10.91 -6.91
CA THR A 89 -15.43 -10.74 -7.64
C THR A 89 -14.62 -9.62 -6.98
N PRO A 90 -13.50 -9.93 -6.30
CA PRO A 90 -12.71 -8.91 -5.62
C PRO A 90 -12.18 -7.88 -6.63
N ARG A 91 -12.12 -6.60 -6.23
CA ARG A 91 -11.61 -5.51 -7.07
C ARG A 91 -10.15 -5.21 -6.78
N LEU A 92 -9.70 -5.50 -5.56
CA LEU A 92 -8.28 -5.58 -5.26
C LEU A 92 -7.71 -6.93 -5.69
N THR A 93 -6.49 -6.89 -6.19
CA THR A 93 -5.66 -8.08 -6.35
C THR A 93 -5.24 -8.61 -4.97
N VAL A 94 -4.84 -9.88 -4.93
CA VAL A 94 -4.26 -10.46 -3.70
C VAL A 94 -3.00 -9.70 -3.29
N ARG A 95 -2.21 -9.23 -4.27
CA ARG A 95 -0.99 -8.44 -4.05
C ARG A 95 -1.28 -7.10 -3.38
N GLU A 96 -2.24 -6.33 -3.90
CA GLU A 96 -2.66 -5.05 -3.28
C GLU A 96 -3.14 -5.23 -1.84
N ARG A 97 -3.91 -6.29 -1.55
CA ARG A 97 -4.34 -6.57 -0.18
C ARG A 97 -3.18 -6.89 0.76
N VAL A 98 -2.27 -7.76 0.33
CA VAL A 98 -1.10 -8.12 1.15
C VAL A 98 -0.18 -6.93 1.36
N PHE A 99 0.03 -6.10 0.33
CA PHE A 99 0.83 -4.88 0.46
C PHE A 99 0.16 -3.86 1.37
N GLY A 100 -1.16 -3.71 1.29
CA GLY A 100 -1.93 -2.92 2.23
C GLY A 100 -1.78 -3.42 3.68
N SER A 101 -1.82 -4.73 3.91
CA SER A 101 -1.56 -5.30 5.25
C SER A 101 -0.14 -4.98 5.75
N LEU A 102 0.87 -5.15 4.91
CA LEU A 102 2.26 -4.82 5.28
C LEU A 102 2.42 -3.33 5.61
N THR A 103 1.79 -2.43 4.86
CA THR A 103 1.78 -1.00 5.17
C THR A 103 1.11 -0.72 6.51
N ALA A 104 -0.02 -1.39 6.81
CA ALA A 104 -0.69 -1.24 8.10
C ALA A 104 0.17 -1.75 9.27
N ASP A 105 0.73 -2.95 9.16
CA ASP A 105 1.64 -3.52 10.17
C ASP A 105 2.79 -2.55 10.48
N VAL A 106 3.42 -2.00 9.43
CA VAL A 106 4.52 -1.04 9.57
C VAL A 106 4.04 0.24 10.25
N LEU A 107 2.98 0.88 9.75
CA LEU A 107 2.53 2.19 10.26
C LEU A 107 1.92 2.11 11.66
N HIS A 108 1.40 0.95 12.08
CA HIS A 108 0.98 0.70 13.46
C HIS A 108 2.13 0.22 14.37
N GLY A 109 3.26 -0.20 13.78
CA GLY A 109 4.40 -0.76 14.52
C GLY A 109 4.20 -2.20 14.99
N GLU A 110 3.25 -2.93 14.39
CA GLU A 110 2.90 -4.32 14.70
C GLU A 110 3.83 -5.30 13.97
N LEU A 111 5.13 -5.26 14.31
CA LEU A 111 6.21 -5.96 13.60
C LEU A 111 6.50 -7.38 14.12
N ASP A 112 5.47 -8.09 14.57
CA ASP A 112 5.60 -9.41 15.21
C ASP A 112 5.14 -10.59 14.31
N GLY A 113 4.46 -11.59 14.87
CA GLY A 113 3.94 -12.73 14.13
C GLY A 113 2.95 -12.35 13.03
N ALA A 114 2.16 -11.29 13.20
CA ALA A 114 1.23 -10.82 12.15
C ALA A 114 2.01 -10.32 10.92
N PHE A 115 3.02 -9.47 11.15
CA PHE A 115 3.93 -9.00 10.11
C PHE A 115 4.65 -10.14 9.40
N ALA A 116 5.15 -11.13 10.15
CA ALA A 116 5.79 -12.31 9.56
C ALA A 116 4.85 -13.11 8.64
N VAL A 117 3.57 -13.23 9.02
CA VAL A 117 2.54 -13.85 8.18
C VAL A 117 2.30 -13.05 6.90
N HIS A 118 2.22 -11.73 6.97
CA HIS A 118 2.03 -10.88 5.79
C HIS A 118 3.24 -10.88 4.86
N VAL A 119 4.47 -10.87 5.38
CA VAL A 119 5.69 -11.03 4.57
C VAL A 119 5.71 -12.39 3.89
N SER A 120 5.44 -13.47 4.62
CA SER A 120 5.37 -14.83 4.06
C SER A 120 4.31 -14.94 2.97
N ARG A 121 3.12 -14.35 3.18
CA ARG A 121 2.06 -14.30 2.16
C ARG A 121 2.49 -13.52 0.92
N ALA A 122 3.20 -12.40 1.08
CA ALA A 122 3.71 -11.61 -0.05
C ALA A 122 4.63 -12.47 -0.94
N LEU A 123 5.58 -13.17 -0.33
CA LEU A 123 6.48 -14.07 -1.04
C LEU A 123 5.73 -15.24 -1.69
N ALA A 124 4.75 -15.83 -0.99
CA ALA A 124 3.96 -16.96 -1.50
C ALA A 124 3.12 -16.61 -2.75
N ILE A 125 2.72 -15.35 -2.90
CA ILE A 125 2.00 -14.87 -4.10
C ILE A 125 2.94 -14.36 -5.20
N GLY A 126 4.25 -14.54 -5.02
CA GLY A 126 5.27 -14.20 -6.02
C GLY A 126 5.86 -12.80 -5.90
N ALA A 127 5.60 -12.05 -4.81
CA ALA A 127 6.34 -10.82 -4.56
C ALA A 127 7.82 -11.12 -4.28
N THR A 128 8.71 -10.28 -4.80
CA THR A 128 10.14 -10.39 -4.51
C THR A 128 10.48 -9.78 -3.15
N PRO A 129 11.63 -10.11 -2.55
CA PRO A 129 12.14 -9.39 -1.38
C PRO A 129 12.25 -7.88 -1.61
N ASP A 130 12.58 -7.45 -2.84
CA ASP A 130 12.69 -6.04 -3.18
C ASP A 130 11.33 -5.35 -3.27
N ASP A 131 10.29 -6.07 -3.69
CA ASP A 131 8.91 -5.55 -3.62
C ASP A 131 8.50 -5.28 -2.17
N VAL A 132 8.81 -6.22 -1.25
CA VAL A 132 8.52 -6.06 0.19
C VAL A 132 9.29 -4.87 0.75
N ARG A 133 10.57 -4.74 0.43
CA ARG A 133 11.37 -3.57 0.81
C ARG A 133 10.78 -2.28 0.23
N ALA A 134 10.29 -2.30 -1.01
CA ALA A 134 9.69 -1.14 -1.65
C ALA A 134 8.41 -0.70 -0.92
N VAL A 135 7.53 -1.63 -0.54
CA VAL A 135 6.33 -1.32 0.28
C VAL A 135 6.74 -0.64 1.59
N ILE A 136 7.73 -1.19 2.30
CA ILE A 136 8.15 -0.64 3.60
C ILE A 136 8.83 0.73 3.43
N ARG A 137 9.72 0.88 2.44
CA ARG A 137 10.35 2.18 2.11
C ARG A 137 9.28 3.22 1.73
N PHE A 138 8.25 2.82 0.97
CA PHE A 138 7.15 3.69 0.57
C PHE A 138 6.35 4.17 1.78
N SER A 139 6.08 3.28 2.74
CA SER A 139 5.47 3.65 4.04
C SER A 139 6.26 4.74 4.79
N GLY A 140 7.55 4.89 4.51
CA GLY A 140 8.40 5.95 5.08
C GLY A 140 7.95 7.37 4.74
N LEU A 141 7.18 7.56 3.67
CA LEU A 141 6.55 8.84 3.33
C LEU A 141 5.51 9.29 4.38
N PHE A 142 4.98 8.34 5.16
CA PHE A 142 3.94 8.55 6.16
C PHE A 142 4.42 8.26 7.59
N GLY A 143 5.62 7.72 7.75
CA GLY A 143 6.21 7.33 9.03
C GLY A 143 7.63 6.80 8.89
N ALA A 144 8.62 7.69 8.95
CA ALA A 144 10.01 7.33 8.69
C ALA A 144 10.60 6.39 9.76
N ALA A 145 10.25 6.59 11.03
CA ALA A 145 10.76 5.75 12.13
C ALA A 145 10.16 4.34 12.07
N GLU A 146 8.87 4.25 11.80
CA GLU A 146 8.13 3.01 11.61
C GLU A 146 8.63 2.23 10.40
N ALA A 147 8.86 2.89 9.26
CA ALA A 147 9.46 2.26 8.09
C ALA A 147 10.88 1.75 8.36
N TRP A 148 11.69 2.49 9.11
CA TRP A 148 13.02 2.03 9.50
C TRP A 148 12.96 0.78 10.40
N HIS A 149 12.04 0.74 11.37
CA HIS A 149 11.79 -0.46 12.17
C HIS A 149 11.28 -1.62 11.31
N GLY A 150 10.35 -1.36 10.40
CA GLY A 150 9.80 -2.33 9.46
C GLY A 150 10.88 -2.96 8.59
N LEU A 151 11.82 -2.15 8.06
CA LEU A 151 12.93 -2.67 7.27
C LEU A 151 13.81 -3.61 8.08
N ARG A 152 14.17 -3.23 9.30
CA ARG A 152 14.98 -4.11 10.19
C ARG A 152 14.26 -5.41 10.53
N ALA A 153 12.95 -5.37 10.73
CA ALA A 153 12.15 -6.56 10.96
C ALA A 153 12.10 -7.44 9.70
N ALA A 154 11.90 -6.84 8.52
CA ALA A 154 11.84 -7.55 7.25
C ALA A 154 13.15 -8.24 6.90
N GLU A 155 14.31 -7.62 7.14
CA GLU A 155 15.61 -8.25 6.87
C GLU A 155 15.86 -9.54 7.68
N GLN A 156 15.14 -9.75 8.79
CA GLN A 156 15.20 -11.00 9.55
C GLN A 156 14.34 -12.12 8.93
N LEU A 157 13.40 -11.76 8.07
CA LEU A 157 12.40 -12.65 7.47
C LEU A 157 12.67 -12.92 5.99
N LEU A 158 13.29 -11.96 5.29
CA LEU A 158 13.54 -12.05 3.87
C LEU A 158 14.75 -12.95 3.58
N PRO A 159 14.70 -13.75 2.50
CA PRO A 159 15.88 -14.45 2.03
C PRO A 159 16.95 -13.43 1.61
N ALA A 160 18.22 -13.78 1.80
CA ALA A 160 19.33 -12.97 1.33
C ALA A 160 19.19 -12.71 -0.18
N THR A 161 19.27 -11.44 -0.60
CA THR A 161 19.32 -11.10 -2.02
C THR A 161 20.59 -11.72 -2.62
N PRO A 162 20.52 -12.44 -3.77
CA PRO A 162 21.72 -12.82 -4.49
C PRO A 162 22.51 -11.55 -4.82
N GLY A 163 23.68 -11.41 -4.20
CA GLY A 163 24.35 -10.11 -4.05
C GLY A 163 24.71 -9.45 -5.38
N ILE A 164 24.31 -8.18 -5.52
CA ILE A 164 25.22 -7.17 -6.08
C ILE A 164 26.18 -6.83 -4.93
N ALA A 165 27.49 -6.92 -5.18
CA ALA A 165 28.50 -6.58 -4.19
C ALA A 165 28.22 -5.17 -3.63
N ASP A 166 28.27 -5.05 -2.29
CA ASP A 166 28.11 -3.77 -1.61
C ASP A 166 29.25 -2.82 -2.05
N PRO A 167 28.95 -1.69 -2.73
CA PRO A 167 29.98 -0.76 -3.18
C PRO A 167 30.64 0.02 -2.02
N PHE A 168 30.18 -0.17 -0.78
CA PHE A 168 30.67 0.54 0.40
C PHE A 168 31.36 -0.34 1.44
N VAL A 169 31.45 -1.66 1.20
CA VAL A 169 32.30 -2.55 2.01
C VAL A 169 33.49 -2.97 1.15
N ALA A 170 34.60 -2.26 1.35
CA ALA A 170 35.95 -2.63 0.90
C ALA A 170 36.82 -2.98 2.12
#